data_AF-A0A2G0E6Q3-F1
#
_entry.id   AF-A0A2G0E6Q3-F1
#
_cell.length_a   1.000
_cell.length_b   1.000
_cell.length_c   1.000
_cell.angle_alpha   90.00
_cell.angle_beta   90.00
_cell.angle_gamma   90.00
#
_symmetry.space_group_name_H-M   'P 1'
#
loop_
_entity.id
_entity.type
_entity.pdbx_description
1 polymer ?
#
loop_
_entity_poly.entity_id
_entity_poly.type
_entity_poly.pdbx_seq_one_letter_code
_entity_poly.pdbx_strand_id
1 'polypeptide(L)'
;RSVAENGTYMVLADHFALMHAKPGLGVNEQSMSLLVEKDAVDMKGKPIHIFLVLAAKNHESHLERLKDIMEIFMDNEKYQTILSGNKETIIQLFA
;
A
#
# COMPACT_ATOMS: atom_id res chain seq x y z
N ARG A 1 13.03 -4.62 -12.10
CA ARG A 1 13.89 -4.97 -10.96
C ARG A 1 12.99 -5.40 -9.81
N SER A 2 13.13 -6.63 -9.35
CA SER A 2 12.19 -7.30 -8.44
C SER A 2 12.64 -7.20 -6.98
N VAL A 3 11.79 -7.63 -6.04
CA VAL A 3 12.13 -7.90 -4.62
C VAL A 3 13.38 -8.78 -4.50
N ALA A 4 13.56 -9.68 -5.47
CA ALA A 4 14.74 -10.53 -5.57
C ALA A 4 16.03 -9.71 -5.66
N GLU A 5 16.03 -8.62 -6.43
CA GLU A 5 17.22 -7.81 -6.73
C GLU A 5 17.41 -6.62 -5.76
N ASN A 6 16.32 -5.99 -5.32
CA ASN A 6 16.37 -4.74 -4.54
C ASN A 6 16.01 -4.93 -3.05
N GLY A 7 15.68 -6.14 -2.62
CA GLY A 7 15.17 -6.40 -1.27
C GLY A 7 13.74 -5.87 -1.06
N THR A 8 13.31 -5.83 0.20
CA THR A 8 11.94 -5.44 0.60
C THR A 8 11.81 -3.94 0.82
N TYR A 9 12.36 -3.10 -0.07
CA TYR A 9 12.31 -1.64 0.04
C TYR A 9 10.87 -1.09 0.04
N MET A 10 9.93 -1.86 -0.49
CA MET A 10 8.50 -1.55 -0.50
C MET A 10 7.79 -1.81 0.83
N VAL A 11 8.43 -2.50 1.79
CA VAL A 11 7.87 -2.68 3.13
C VAL A 11 8.21 -1.44 3.95
N LEU A 12 7.21 -0.59 4.17
CA LEU A 12 7.38 0.73 4.80
C LEU A 12 7.07 0.72 6.31
N ALA A 13 6.26 -0.22 6.76
CA ALA A 13 5.90 -0.42 8.17
C ALA A 13 5.61 -1.90 8.44
N ASP A 14 5.48 -2.27 9.71
CA ASP A 14 5.11 -3.63 10.10
C ASP A 14 3.77 -3.99 9.46
N HIS A 15 3.69 -5.15 8.81
CA HIS A 15 2.51 -5.64 8.09
C HIS A 15 2.10 -4.89 6.82
N PHE A 16 2.83 -3.84 6.39
CA PHE A 16 2.44 -2.98 5.28
C PHE A 16 3.50 -2.86 4.18
N ALA A 17 3.09 -3.13 2.93
CA ALA A 17 3.89 -2.95 1.73
C ALA A 17 3.23 -1.99 0.73
N LEU A 18 3.99 -0.97 0.28
CA LEU A 18 3.62 -0.05 -0.79
C LEU A 18 4.22 -0.50 -2.12
N MET A 19 3.39 -1.16 -2.92
CA MET A 19 3.73 -1.69 -4.23
C MET A 19 3.62 -0.59 -5.29
N HIS A 20 4.76 -0.04 -5.70
CA HIS A 20 4.82 0.97 -6.76
C HIS A 20 6.05 0.76 -7.65
N ALA A 21 5.92 1.19 -8.91
CA ALA A 21 7.00 1.24 -9.87
C ALA A 21 7.43 2.70 -10.11
N LYS A 22 8.55 2.87 -10.85
CA LYS A 22 8.97 4.21 -11.29
C LYS A 22 7.83 4.87 -12.09
N PRO A 23 7.43 6.11 -11.75
CA PRO A 23 6.34 6.80 -12.46
C PRO A 23 6.57 6.92 -13.96
N GLY A 24 5.49 6.89 -14.74
CA GLY A 24 5.48 7.20 -16.18
C GLY A 24 5.84 6.04 -17.12
N LEU A 25 6.29 4.88 -16.64
CA LEU A 25 6.53 3.70 -17.47
C LEU A 25 5.48 2.62 -17.20
N GLY A 26 4.58 2.41 -18.16
CA GLY A 26 3.59 1.32 -18.12
C GLY A 26 2.27 1.61 -17.39
N VAL A 27 2.01 2.87 -17.02
CA VAL A 27 0.76 3.29 -16.36
C VAL A 27 -0.19 3.92 -17.37
N ASN A 28 -1.28 3.22 -17.68
CA ASN A 28 -2.31 3.71 -18.59
C ASN A 28 -3.24 4.75 -17.94
N GLU A 29 -3.50 4.61 -16.63
CA GLU A 29 -4.41 5.43 -15.84
C GLU A 29 -3.92 5.56 -14.39
N GLN A 30 -4.21 6.69 -13.75
CA GLN A 30 -3.91 6.87 -12.33
C GLN A 30 -4.90 6.04 -11.51
N SER A 31 -4.41 5.10 -10.70
CA SER A 31 -5.26 4.18 -9.94
C SER A 31 -4.58 3.67 -8.67
N MET A 32 -5.37 3.12 -7.77
CA MET A 32 -4.89 2.45 -6.56
C MET A 32 -5.64 1.12 -6.36
N SER A 33 -5.01 0.20 -5.62
CA SER A 33 -5.65 -1.03 -5.15
C SER A 33 -5.14 -1.36 -3.76
N LEU A 34 -6.04 -1.80 -2.87
CA LEU A 34 -5.72 -2.26 -1.54
C LEU A 34 -6.09 -3.75 -1.43
N LEU A 35 -5.11 -4.57 -1.07
CA LEU A 35 -5.30 -5.98 -0.72
C LEU A 35 -4.96 -6.15 0.76
N VAL A 36 -5.87 -6.79 1.49
CA VAL A 36 -5.67 -7.18 2.89
C VAL A 36 -5.83 -8.69 2.98
N GLU A 37 -4.75 -9.39 3.25
CA GLU A 37 -4.72 -10.84 3.45
C GLU A 37 -4.90 -11.18 4.93
N LYS A 38 -5.74 -12.18 5.20
CA LYS A 38 -5.95 -12.67 6.57
C LYS A 38 -4.71 -13.38 7.10
N ASP A 39 -4.09 -14.18 6.24
CA ASP A 39 -2.85 -14.89 6.55
C ASP A 39 -1.67 -14.07 6.02
N ALA A 40 -0.71 -13.77 6.90
CA ALA A 40 0.43 -12.94 6.52
C ALA A 40 1.27 -13.63 5.44
N VAL A 41 1.64 -12.87 4.42
CA VAL A 41 2.62 -13.28 3.41
C VAL A 41 4.01 -12.96 3.94
N ASP A 42 4.88 -13.97 4.04
CA ASP A 42 6.28 -13.74 4.41
C ASP A 42 7.05 -13.06 3.27
N MET A 43 7.61 -11.90 3.57
CA MET A 43 8.48 -11.15 2.69
C MET A 43 9.86 -11.01 3.31
N LYS A 44 10.71 -12.03 3.11
CA LYS A 44 12.08 -12.10 3.64
C LYS A 44 12.14 -11.93 5.17
N GLY A 45 11.28 -12.65 5.90
CA GLY A 45 11.18 -12.60 7.36
C GLY A 45 10.26 -11.51 7.90
N LYS A 46 9.54 -10.79 7.02
CA LYS A 46 8.57 -9.76 7.41
C LYS A 46 7.15 -10.24 7.08
N PRO A 47 6.27 -10.42 8.07
CA PRO A 47 4.89 -10.83 7.83
C PRO A 47 4.07 -9.64 7.30
N ILE A 48 3.57 -9.72 6.07
CA ILE A 48 2.80 -8.65 5.42
C ILE A 48 1.35 -9.07 5.24
N HIS A 49 0.42 -8.25 5.76
CA HIS A 49 -1.02 -8.42 5.53
C HIS A 49 -1.54 -7.44 4.49
N ILE A 50 -0.97 -6.23 4.45
CA ILE A 50 -1.52 -5.12 3.68
C ILE A 50 -0.61 -4.79 2.50
N PHE A 51 -1.19 -4.81 1.31
CA PHE A 51 -0.55 -4.44 0.07
C PHE A 51 -1.31 -3.28 -0.57
N LEU A 52 -0.67 -2.11 -0.64
CA LEU A 52 -1.20 -0.97 -1.37
C LEU A 52 -0.47 -0.85 -2.70
N VAL A 53 -1.19 -1.02 -3.80
CA VAL A 53 -0.68 -0.80 -5.16
C VAL A 53 -1.02 0.61 -5.60
N LEU A 54 -0.03 1.34 -6.10
CA LEU A 54 -0.21 2.70 -6.62
C LEU A 54 0.31 2.80 -8.06
N ALA A 55 -0.57 3.18 -8.98
CA ALA A 55 -0.25 3.46 -10.37
C ALA A 55 -0.39 4.97 -10.64
N ALA A 56 0.72 5.64 -10.97
CA ALA A 56 0.74 7.09 -11.20
C ALA A 56 1.42 7.45 -12.53
N LYS A 57 0.81 8.39 -13.26
CA LYS A 57 1.31 8.88 -14.56
C LYS A 57 2.45 9.88 -14.45
N ASN A 58 2.45 10.70 -13.39
CA ASN A 58 3.39 11.80 -13.15
C ASN A 58 3.76 11.89 -11.66
N HIS A 59 4.85 12.59 -11.33
CA HIS A 59 5.41 12.65 -9.98
C HIS A 59 4.64 13.58 -9.01
N GLU A 60 3.99 14.63 -9.52
CA GLU A 60 3.42 15.69 -8.66
C GLU A 60 2.08 15.29 -8.01
N SER A 61 1.09 14.82 -8.78
CA SER A 61 -0.19 14.36 -8.21
C SER A 61 -0.05 13.09 -7.35
N HIS A 62 1.05 12.37 -7.53
CA HIS A 62 1.36 11.13 -6.82
C HIS A 62 1.60 11.37 -5.33
N LEU A 63 2.41 12.38 -4.99
CA LEU A 63 2.82 12.62 -3.62
C LEU A 63 1.65 13.08 -2.74
N GLU A 64 0.73 13.88 -3.28
CA GLU A 64 -0.42 14.36 -2.52
C GLU A 64 -1.36 13.20 -2.15
N ARG A 65 -1.76 12.38 -3.14
CA ARG A 65 -2.64 11.23 -2.88
C ARG A 65 -1.98 10.18 -2.02
N LEU A 66 -0.68 9.95 -2.20
CA LEU A 66 0.07 9.06 -1.33
C LEU A 66 0.08 9.60 0.10
N LYS A 67 0.28 10.91 0.29
CA LYS A 67 0.27 11.54 1.61
C LYS A 67 -1.08 11.34 2.31
N ASP A 68 -2.20 11.59 1.65
CA ASP A 68 -3.54 11.40 2.21
C ASP A 68 -3.75 9.95 2.67
N ILE A 69 -3.30 9.00 1.85
CA ILE A 69 -3.38 7.58 2.19
C ILE A 69 -2.45 7.26 3.38
N MET A 70 -1.22 7.75 3.35
CA MET A 70 -0.27 7.54 4.45
C MET A 70 -0.77 8.11 5.77
N GLU A 71 -1.54 9.20 5.77
CA GLU A 71 -2.19 9.73 6.98
C GLU A 71 -3.18 8.72 7.59
N ILE A 72 -3.91 7.96 6.76
CA ILE A 72 -4.77 6.86 7.23
C ILE A 72 -3.92 5.75 7.85
N PHE A 73 -2.79 5.40 7.20
CA PHE A 73 -1.90 4.34 7.67
C PHE A 73 -1.09 4.69 8.92
N MET A 74 -0.86 5.98 9.18
CA MET A 74 -0.17 6.47 10.39
C MET A 74 -1.10 6.60 11.60
N ASP A 75 -2.42 6.60 11.40
CA ASP A 75 -3.42 6.57 12.46
C ASP A 75 -3.60 5.15 12.98
N ASN A 76 -3.26 4.91 14.25
CA ASN A 76 -3.31 3.59 14.85
C ASN A 76 -4.72 2.96 14.82
N GLU A 77 -5.78 3.73 15.05
CA GLU A 77 -7.15 3.19 15.07
C GLU A 77 -7.58 2.77 13.66
N LYS A 78 -7.27 3.60 12.67
CA LYS A 78 -7.54 3.28 11.26
C LYS A 78 -6.70 2.11 10.79
N TYR A 79 -5.43 2.06 11.18
CA TYR A 79 -4.54 0.95 10.82
C TYR A 79 -5.04 -0.40 11.37
N GLN A 80 -5.48 -0.45 12.62
CA GLN A 80 -6.09 -1.65 13.20
C GLN A 80 -7.40 -2.03 12.50
N THR A 81 -8.18 -1.04 12.08
CA THR A 81 -9.39 -1.26 11.27
C THR A 81 -9.03 -1.88 9.91
N ILE A 82 -7.92 -1.50 9.29
CA ILE A 82 -7.46 -2.12 8.04
C ILE A 82 -7.01 -3.57 8.28
N LEU A 83 -6.27 -3.84 9.36
CA LEU A 83 -5.76 -5.18 9.65
C LEU A 83 -6.84 -6.20 10.03
N SER A 84 -7.88 -5.76 10.75
CA SER A 84 -8.86 -6.68 11.38
C SER A 84 -10.30 -6.48 10.89
N GLY A 85 -10.58 -5.38 10.21
CA GLY A 85 -11.91 -5.02 9.75
C GLY A 85 -12.39 -5.81 8.55
N ASN A 86 -13.65 -5.58 8.18
CA ASN A 86 -14.23 -6.13 6.97
C ASN A 86 -14.12 -5.12 5.80
N LYS A 87 -14.44 -5.59 4.59
CA LYS A 87 -14.38 -4.78 3.37
C LYS A 87 -15.13 -3.44 3.49
N GLU A 88 -16.31 -3.43 4.09
CA GLU A 88 -17.16 -2.24 4.19
C GLU A 88 -16.53 -1.19 5.13
N THR A 89 -16.10 -1.61 6.32
CA THR A 89 -15.40 -0.73 7.27
C THR A 89 -14.09 -0.18 6.71
N ILE A 90 -13.37 -0.97 5.91
CA ILE A 90 -12.13 -0.53 5.27
C ILE A 90 -12.42 0.52 4.20
N ILE A 91 -13.44 0.32 3.36
CA ILE A 91 -13.82 1.29 2.31
C ILE A 91 -14.18 2.65 2.93
N GLN A 92 -14.85 2.67 4.08
CA GLN A 92 -15.24 3.91 4.76
C GLN A 92 -14.05 4.78 5.22
N LEU A 93 -12.86 4.21 5.36
CA LEU A 93 -11.66 4.97 5.71
C LEU A 93 -11.15 5.84 4.55
N PHE A 94 -11.52 5.50 3.32
CA PHE A 94 -11.06 6.15 2.08
C PHE A 94 -12.16 6.95 1.36
N ALA A 95 -13.35 7.05 1.96
CA ALA A 95 -14.50 7.81 1.46
C ALA A 95 -14.48 9.25 1.97
#